data_AF-A0A507CGA7-F1
#
_entry.id   AF-A0A507CGA7-F1
#
_cell.length_a   1.000
_cell.length_b   1.000
_cell.length_c   1.000
_cell.angle_alpha   90.00
_cell.angle_beta   90.00
_cell.angle_gamma   90.00
#
_symmetry.space_group_name_H-M   'P 1'
#
loop_
_entity.id
_entity.type
_entity.pdbx_description
1 polymer ?
#
loop_
_entity_poly.entity_id
_entity_poly.type
_entity_poly.pdbx_seq_one_letter_code
_entity_poly.pdbx_strand_id
1 'polypeptide(L)'
;MSTSAAPPPPSKAKRDKRAAKPKPKPKPTARQEAVRTSMHRKKDWDDRVFEAMETAFDGCLTSKEMREMAARFLEPRHYSDIVDERVAAKLCGYPVCANPVQ
;
A
#
# COMPACT_ATOMS: atom_id res chain seq x y z
N MET A 1 44.58 -6.16 73.54
CA MET A 1 43.39 -5.98 72.68
C MET A 1 43.82 -5.20 71.44
N SER A 2 44.06 -5.87 70.32
CA SER A 2 44.32 -5.20 69.05
C SER A 2 43.80 -6.09 67.92
N THR A 3 42.63 -5.74 67.40
CA THR A 3 42.00 -6.33 66.23
C THR A 3 42.65 -5.70 64.98
N SER A 4 43.23 -6.52 64.11
CA SER A 4 43.67 -6.06 62.79
C SER A 4 42.59 -6.37 61.77
N ALA A 5 42.03 -5.32 61.18
CA ALA A 5 40.92 -5.37 60.24
C ALA A 5 41.39 -5.79 58.83
N ALA A 6 40.60 -6.61 58.15
CA ALA A 6 40.84 -7.05 56.78
C ALA A 6 40.66 -5.89 55.76
N PRO A 7 41.37 -5.90 54.62
CA PRO A 7 41.28 -4.86 53.61
C PRO A 7 39.94 -4.88 52.85
N PRO A 8 39.44 -3.73 52.37
CA PRO A 8 38.19 -3.65 51.64
C PRO A 8 38.29 -4.30 50.24
N PRO A 9 37.17 -4.81 49.69
CA PRO A 9 37.14 -5.46 48.38
C PRO A 9 37.41 -4.47 47.24
N PRO A 10 37.98 -4.92 46.10
CA PRO A 10 38.26 -4.05 44.96
C PRO A 10 36.97 -3.49 44.37
N SER A 11 36.97 -2.17 44.12
CA SER A 11 35.85 -1.48 43.50
C SER A 11 35.63 -1.99 42.08
N LYS A 12 34.40 -2.42 41.77
CA LYS A 12 34.02 -2.80 40.41
C LYS A 12 34.04 -1.54 39.55
N ALA A 13 35.05 -1.40 38.70
CA ALA A 13 35.09 -0.37 37.68
C ALA A 13 33.84 -0.49 36.80
N LYS A 14 33.00 0.55 36.77
CA LYS A 14 31.88 0.66 35.83
C LYS A 14 32.46 0.66 34.42
N ARG A 15 32.27 -0.45 33.70
CA ARG A 15 32.60 -0.53 32.27
C ARG A 15 31.57 0.29 31.51
N ASP A 16 31.94 1.50 31.10
CA ASP A 16 31.14 2.33 30.22
C ASP A 16 30.80 1.56 28.93
N LYS A 17 29.56 1.10 28.82
CA LYS A 17 29.03 0.59 27.56
C LYS A 17 28.89 1.78 26.60
N ARG A 18 29.93 2.07 25.83
CA ARG A 18 29.79 2.91 24.63
C ARG A 18 28.75 2.25 23.72
N ALA A 19 27.55 2.80 23.68
CA ALA A 19 26.55 2.43 22.69
C ALA A 19 27.17 2.68 21.30
N ALA A 20 27.37 1.61 20.52
CA ALA A 20 27.84 1.74 19.16
C ALA A 20 26.79 2.53 18.36
N LYS A 21 27.19 3.66 17.76
CA LYS A 21 26.32 4.40 16.85
C LYS A 21 25.88 3.47 15.72
N PRO A 22 24.57 3.39 15.40
CA PRO A 22 24.11 2.58 14.28
C PRO A 22 24.78 3.07 12.99
N LYS A 23 25.37 2.13 12.23
CA LYS A 23 26.02 2.45 10.96
C LYS A 23 24.97 3.02 9.99
N PRO A 24 25.32 4.07 9.21
CA PRO A 24 24.39 4.65 8.25
C PRO A 24 24.01 3.61 7.20
N LYS A 25 22.70 3.52 6.89
CA LYS A 25 22.20 2.64 5.82
C LYS A 25 22.81 3.09 4.48
N PRO A 26 23.19 2.16 3.59
CA PRO A 26 23.70 2.52 2.27
C PRO A 26 22.64 3.30 1.51
N LYS A 27 23.07 4.36 0.79
CA LYS A 27 22.18 5.13 -0.08
C LYS A 27 21.70 4.24 -1.23
N PRO A 28 20.43 4.37 -1.67
CA PRO A 28 19.93 3.60 -2.78
C PRO A 28 20.71 3.94 -4.06
N THR A 29 20.95 2.92 -4.88
CA THR A 29 21.50 3.07 -6.23
C THR A 29 20.46 3.68 -7.17
N ALA A 30 20.90 4.31 -8.27
CA ALA A 30 19.98 4.86 -9.27
C ALA A 30 18.96 3.83 -9.80
N ARG A 31 19.37 2.56 -9.95
CA ARG A 31 18.47 1.47 -10.33
C ARG A 31 17.40 1.21 -9.27
N GLN A 32 17.77 1.20 -8.00
CA GLN A 32 16.81 1.00 -6.89
C GLN A 32 15.82 2.16 -6.80
N GLU A 33 16.27 3.40 -7.04
CA GLU A 33 15.40 4.57 -7.09
C GLU A 33 14.43 4.49 -8.28
N ALA A 34 14.91 4.14 -9.47
CA ALA A 34 14.06 3.98 -10.65
C ALA A 34 12.97 2.90 -10.46
N VAL A 35 13.35 1.76 -9.87
CA VAL A 35 12.39 0.69 -9.52
C VAL A 35 11.36 1.21 -8.52
N ARG A 36 11.79 1.91 -7.46
CA ARG A 36 10.88 2.47 -6.45
C ARG A 36 9.88 3.46 -7.07
N THR A 37 10.35 4.36 -7.93
CA THR A 37 9.49 5.33 -8.63
C THR A 37 8.50 4.62 -9.56
N SER A 38 8.95 3.60 -10.29
CA SER A 38 8.08 2.76 -11.13
C SER A 38 7.00 2.06 -10.30
N MET A 39 7.34 1.54 -9.12
CA MET A 39 6.40 0.86 -8.25
C MET A 39 5.35 1.82 -7.68
N HIS A 40 5.76 3.00 -7.24
CA HIS A 40 4.81 4.03 -6.80
C HIS A 40 3.88 4.45 -7.93
N ARG A 41 4.43 4.71 -9.13
CA ARG A 41 3.61 5.09 -10.29
C ARG A 41 2.61 3.99 -10.65
N LYS A 42 3.03 2.72 -10.62
CA LYS A 42 2.12 1.59 -10.86
C LYS A 42 1.00 1.58 -9.81
N LYS A 43 1.35 1.70 -8.53
CA LYS A 43 0.37 1.74 -7.44
C LYS A 43 -0.64 2.87 -7.63
N ASP A 44 -0.19 4.08 -7.99
CA ASP A 44 -1.09 5.22 -8.20
C ASP A 44 -2.09 4.97 -9.34
N TRP A 45 -1.70 4.20 -10.37
CA TRP A 45 -2.61 3.79 -11.43
C TRP A 45 -3.55 2.68 -10.96
N ASP A 46 -3.04 1.66 -10.27
CA ASP A 46 -3.84 0.57 -9.73
C ASP A 46 -4.93 1.10 -8.77
N ASP A 47 -4.59 2.06 -7.90
CA ASP A 47 -5.52 2.71 -6.97
C ASP A 47 -6.63 3.47 -7.74
N ARG A 48 -6.31 4.16 -8.85
CA ARG A 48 -7.32 4.84 -9.70
C ARG A 48 -8.23 3.88 -10.46
N VAL A 49 -7.68 2.75 -10.93
CA VAL A 49 -8.49 1.71 -11.58
C VAL A 49 -9.48 1.14 -10.58
N PHE A 50 -9.02 0.90 -9.35
CA PHE A 50 -9.85 0.39 -8.27
C PHE A 50 -11.02 1.34 -7.93
N GLU A 51 -10.75 2.63 -7.71
CA GLU A 51 -11.78 3.65 -7.46
C GLU A 51 -12.81 3.73 -8.61
N ALA A 52 -12.34 3.63 -9.85
CA ALA A 52 -13.20 3.64 -11.03
C ALA A 52 -14.13 2.41 -11.09
N MET A 53 -13.59 1.21 -10.79
CA MET A 53 -14.38 -0.03 -10.74
C MET A 53 -15.43 0.01 -9.63
N GLU A 54 -15.08 0.45 -8.41
CA GLU A 54 -16.03 0.58 -7.30
C GLU A 54 -17.21 1.49 -7.67
N THR A 55 -16.92 2.63 -8.32
CA THR A 55 -17.97 3.55 -8.80
C THR A 55 -18.91 2.86 -9.80
N ALA A 56 -18.39 1.94 -10.62
CA ALA A 56 -19.14 1.20 -11.62
C ALA A 56 -19.89 -0.02 -11.06
N PHE A 57 -19.56 -0.53 -9.87
CA PHE A 57 -20.25 -1.67 -9.25
C PHE A 57 -21.62 -1.25 -8.71
N ASP A 58 -21.67 -0.22 -7.85
CA ASP A 58 -22.89 0.15 -7.12
C ASP A 58 -23.70 1.28 -7.77
N GLY A 59 -23.10 2.00 -8.73
CA GLY A 59 -23.67 3.20 -9.32
C GLY A 59 -24.41 3.00 -10.63
N CYS A 60 -25.02 4.08 -11.11
CA CYS A 60 -25.34 4.25 -12.53
C CYS A 60 -24.47 5.39 -13.05
N LEU A 61 -23.55 5.08 -13.95
CA LEU A 61 -22.70 6.06 -14.56
C LEU A 61 -23.44 6.78 -15.69
N THR A 62 -23.17 8.06 -15.89
CA THR A 62 -23.53 8.72 -17.13
C THR A 62 -22.71 8.13 -18.29
N SER A 63 -23.24 8.20 -19.52
CA SER A 63 -22.49 7.77 -20.71
C SER A 63 -21.14 8.47 -20.86
N LYS A 64 -21.02 9.70 -20.34
CA LYS A 64 -19.78 10.46 -20.34
C LYS A 64 -18.76 9.87 -19.35
N GLU A 65 -19.17 9.64 -18.10
CA GLU A 65 -18.29 9.05 -17.08
C GLU A 65 -17.82 7.66 -17.50
N MET A 66 -18.70 6.83 -18.06
CA MET A 66 -18.33 5.52 -18.58
C MET A 66 -17.28 5.61 -19.70
N ARG A 67 -17.42 6.56 -20.63
CA ARG A 67 -16.44 6.76 -21.71
C ARG A 67 -15.10 7.25 -21.18
N GLU A 68 -15.10 8.19 -20.25
CA GLU A 68 -13.86 8.72 -19.65
C GLU A 68 -13.14 7.65 -18.84
N MET A 69 -13.88 6.84 -18.09
CA MET A 69 -13.34 5.71 -17.35
C MET A 69 -12.75 4.65 -18.27
N ALA A 70 -13.49 4.25 -19.31
CA ALA A 70 -13.04 3.25 -20.27
C ALA A 70 -11.78 3.68 -21.03
N ALA A 71 -11.69 4.95 -21.42
CA ALA A 71 -10.56 5.46 -22.18
C ALA A 71 -9.27 5.59 -21.34
N ARG A 72 -9.38 5.69 -20.01
CA ARG A 72 -8.25 6.05 -19.14
C ARG A 72 -7.80 4.95 -18.20
N PHE A 73 -8.71 4.08 -17.76
CA PHE A 73 -8.46 3.17 -16.64
C PHE A 73 -8.84 1.71 -16.91
N LEU A 74 -9.85 1.43 -17.73
CA LEU A 74 -10.31 0.06 -17.90
C LEU A 74 -9.56 -0.71 -18.99
N GLU A 75 -9.18 -1.92 -18.65
CA GLU A 75 -8.84 -2.98 -19.58
C GLU A 75 -10.05 -3.90 -19.74
N PRO A 76 -10.14 -4.71 -20.81
CA PRO A 76 -11.26 -5.63 -21.01
C PRO A 76 -11.55 -6.53 -19.79
N ARG A 77 -10.51 -6.98 -19.08
CA ARG A 77 -10.66 -7.78 -17.85
C ARG A 77 -11.43 -7.03 -16.75
N HIS A 78 -11.15 -5.74 -16.56
CA HIS A 78 -11.82 -4.92 -15.54
C HIS A 78 -13.30 -4.76 -15.88
N TYR A 79 -13.65 -4.66 -17.17
CA TYR A 79 -15.05 -4.58 -17.58
C TYR A 79 -15.80 -5.89 -17.34
N SER A 80 -15.16 -7.04 -17.52
CA SER A 80 -15.73 -8.33 -17.15
C SER A 80 -16.07 -8.39 -15.66
N ASP A 81 -15.12 -8.00 -14.80
CA ASP A 81 -15.35 -7.94 -13.35
C ASP A 81 -16.52 -7.00 -12.99
N ILE A 82 -16.62 -5.83 -13.64
CA ILE A 82 -17.75 -4.91 -13.46
C ILE A 82 -19.09 -5.57 -13.82
N VAL A 83 -19.17 -6.32 -14.92
CA VAL A 83 -20.40 -7.02 -15.29
C VAL A 83 -20.77 -8.07 -14.23
N ASP A 84 -19.80 -8.87 -13.79
CA ASP A 84 -20.01 -9.94 -12.82
C ASP A 84 -20.47 -9.41 -11.46
N GLU A 85 -19.81 -8.37 -10.94
CA GLU A 85 -20.17 -7.74 -9.66
C GLU A 85 -21.54 -7.05 -9.74
N ARG A 86 -21.85 -6.36 -10.84
CA ARG A 86 -23.19 -5.75 -11.03
C ARG A 86 -24.30 -6.80 -11.06
N VAL A 87 -24.06 -7.92 -11.75
CA VAL A 87 -25.02 -9.04 -11.77
C VAL A 87 -25.18 -9.64 -10.38
N ALA A 88 -24.09 -9.79 -9.61
CA ALA A 88 -24.16 -10.21 -8.21
C ALA A 88 -24.98 -9.23 -7.33
N ALA A 89 -24.88 -7.92 -7.60
CA ALA A 89 -25.71 -6.87 -7.00
C ALA A 89 -27.15 -6.81 -7.55
N LYS A 90 -27.55 -7.73 -8.44
CA LYS A 90 -28.86 -7.78 -9.11
C LYS A 90 -29.17 -6.58 -10.00
N LEU A 91 -28.13 -5.98 -10.58
CA LEU A 91 -28.22 -4.89 -11.55
C LEU A 91 -27.86 -5.37 -12.96
N CYS A 92 -28.34 -4.66 -13.97
CA CYS A 92 -27.89 -4.84 -15.34
C CYS A 92 -26.37 -4.62 -15.44
N GLY A 93 -25.67 -5.55 -16.09
CA GLY A 93 -24.20 -5.48 -16.23
C GLY A 93 -23.68 -4.27 -17.02
N TYR A 94 -24.53 -3.55 -17.77
CA TYR A 94 -24.12 -2.33 -18.45
C TYR A 94 -24.04 -1.16 -17.43
N PRO A 95 -22.88 -0.52 -17.21
CA PRO A 95 -22.71 0.45 -16.11
C PRO A 95 -23.55 1.73 -16.20
N VAL A 96 -24.11 2.02 -17.37
CA VAL A 96 -25.03 3.16 -17.61
C VAL A 96 -26.50 2.76 -17.39
N CYS A 97 -26.77 1.48 -17.12
CA CYS A 97 -28.11 0.95 -16.89
C CYS A 97 -28.37 0.77 -15.40
N ALA A 98 -29.44 1.37 -14.90
CA ALA A 98 -29.90 1.22 -13.52
C ALA A 98 -31.00 0.16 -13.33
N ASN A 99 -31.34 -0.59 -14.40
CA ASN A 99 -32.38 -1.61 -14.32
C ASN A 99 -31.88 -2.82 -13.52
N PRO A 100 -32.77 -3.51 -12.79
CA PRO A 100 -32.43 -4.78 -12.17
C PRO A 100 -32.13 -5.85 -13.23
N VAL A 101 -31.37 -6.87 -12.84
CA VAL A 101 -31.19 -8.07 -13.67
C VAL A 101 -32.53 -8.77 -13.85
N GLN A 102 -32.85 -9.15 -15.10
CA GLN A 102 -34.09 -9.86 -15.46
C GLN A 102 -34.02 -11.34 -15.12
#